data_AF-A0A8T4ZZ84-F1
#
_entry.id   AF-A0A8T4ZZ84-F1
#
_cell.length_a   1.000
_cell.length_b   1.000
_cell.length_c   1.000
_cell.angle_alpha   90.00
_cell.angle_beta   90.00
_cell.angle_gamma   90.00
#
_symmetry.space_group_name_H-M   'P 1'
#
loop_
_entity.id
_entity.type
_entity.pdbx_description
1 polymer ?
#
loop_
_entity_poly.entity_id
_entity_poly.type
_entity_poly.pdbx_seq_one_letter_code
_entity_poly.pdbx_strand_id
1 'polypeptide(L)'
;VAEMLREGFLVQSAFHEVDKFCEPEKQAALLKIIVDFYNLAEPLIRHGIPIEKVRELDIVPELMRLKEREGIKPIEEARIEMKRQIERLAKEYEVAPR
;
A
#
# COMPACT_ATOMS: atom_id res chain seq x y z
N VAL A 1 4.89 -1.90 7.64
CA VAL A 1 3.80 -2.79 7.18
C VAL A 1 2.80 -3.14 8.27
N ALA A 2 3.20 -3.68 9.43
CA ALA A 2 2.22 -3.98 10.50
C ALA A 2 1.37 -2.76 10.91
N GLU A 3 1.96 -1.57 10.94
CA GLU A 3 1.25 -0.29 11.12
C GLU A 3 0.23 -0.02 9.99
N MET A 4 0.56 -0.31 8.73
CA MET A 4 -0.38 -0.17 7.62
C MET A 4 -1.56 -1.13 7.75
N LEU A 5 -1.31 -2.36 8.17
CA LEU A 5 -2.39 -3.32 8.41
C LEU A 5 -3.29 -2.85 9.57
N ARG A 6 -2.70 -2.35 10.66
CA ARG A 6 -3.45 -1.87 11.81
C ARG A 6 -4.30 -0.64 11.47
N GLU A 7 -3.66 0.43 11.00
CA GLU A 7 -4.35 1.72 10.81
C GLU A 7 -5.12 1.80 9.48
N GLY A 8 -4.58 1.21 8.41
CA GLY A 8 -5.15 1.29 7.06
C GLY A 8 -6.19 0.22 6.74
N PHE A 9 -6.32 -0.81 7.58
CA PHE A 9 -7.27 -1.91 7.35
C PHE A 9 -8.07 -2.31 8.60
N LEU A 10 -7.43 -2.58 9.74
CA LEU A 10 -8.13 -3.08 10.94
C LEU A 10 -8.93 -1.99 11.65
N VAL A 11 -8.38 -0.78 11.75
CA VAL A 11 -9.09 0.37 12.33
C VAL A 11 -10.10 0.90 11.32
N GLN A 12 -11.37 0.90 11.69
CA GLN A 12 -12.47 1.47 10.89
C GLN A 12 -13.21 2.54 11.70
N SER A 13 -13.54 3.66 11.05
CA SER A 13 -14.30 4.74 11.69
C SER A 13 -15.80 4.57 11.47
N ALA A 14 -16.54 4.24 12.54
CA ALA A 14 -18.00 4.15 12.50
C ALA A 14 -18.70 5.49 12.16
N PHE A 15 -17.99 6.62 12.26
CA PHE A 15 -18.51 7.96 11.99
C PHE A 15 -18.14 8.50 10.59
N HIS A 16 -17.24 7.84 9.86
CA HIS A 16 -16.82 8.30 8.53
C HIS A 16 -17.82 7.84 7.45
N GLU A 17 -18.14 8.71 6.49
CA GLU A 17 -19.20 8.44 5.51
C GLU A 17 -18.93 7.18 4.66
N VAL A 18 -17.66 6.93 4.33
CA VAL A 18 -17.22 5.84 3.45
C VAL A 18 -16.59 4.66 4.21
N ASP A 19 -16.01 4.90 5.39
CA ASP A 19 -15.24 3.89 6.14
C ASP A 19 -16.09 3.22 7.24
N LYS A 20 -17.31 3.70 7.48
CA LYS A 20 -18.28 3.08 8.40
C LYS A 20 -18.73 1.67 7.96
N PHE A 21 -18.66 1.38 6.67
CA PHE A 21 -19.04 0.09 6.09
C PHE A 21 -18.17 -0.17 4.86
N CYS A 22 -17.56 -1.35 4.78
CA CYS A 22 -16.69 -1.73 3.69
C CYS A 22 -17.23 -3.00 3.02
N GLU A 23 -17.58 -2.89 1.73
CA GLU A 23 -18.02 -4.03 0.93
C GLU A 23 -16.95 -5.14 0.91
N PRO A 24 -17.33 -6.43 0.92
CA PRO A 24 -16.37 -7.54 0.93
C PRO A 24 -15.33 -7.48 -0.18
N GLU A 25 -15.74 -7.04 -1.38
CA GLU A 25 -14.84 -6.90 -2.53
C GLU A 25 -13.80 -5.79 -2.30
N LYS A 26 -14.23 -4.64 -1.78
CA LYS A 26 -13.34 -3.53 -1.39
C LYS A 26 -12.41 -3.96 -0.25
N GLN A 27 -12.91 -4.68 0.74
CA GLN A 27 -12.12 -5.18 1.85
C GLN A 27 -11.01 -6.13 1.36
N ALA A 28 -11.34 -7.06 0.47
CA ALA A 28 -10.35 -7.96 -0.14
C ALA A 28 -9.30 -7.18 -0.94
N ALA A 29 -9.71 -6.15 -1.69
CA ALA A 29 -8.80 -5.29 -2.44
C ALA A 29 -7.84 -4.50 -1.52
N LEU A 30 -8.33 -3.93 -0.41
CA LEU A 30 -7.52 -3.23 0.59
C LEU A 30 -6.47 -4.14 1.23
N LEU A 31 -6.88 -5.34 1.65
CA LEU A 31 -5.93 -6.30 2.21
C LEU A 31 -4.89 -6.71 1.17
N LYS A 32 -5.33 -6.97 -0.07
CA LYS A 32 -4.46 -7.37 -1.16
C LYS A 32 -3.39 -6.32 -1.46
N ILE A 33 -3.72 -5.03 -1.51
CA ILE A 33 -2.72 -3.99 -1.81
C ILE A 33 -1.68 -3.84 -0.68
N ILE A 34 -2.09 -3.97 0.59
CA ILE A 34 -1.15 -3.93 1.74
C ILE A 34 -0.18 -5.12 1.68
N VAL A 35 -0.69 -6.31 1.34
CA VAL A 35 0.14 -7.52 1.18
C VAL A 35 1.04 -7.42 -0.05
N ASP A 36 0.52 -6.94 -1.18
CA ASP A 36 1.30 -6.70 -2.40
C ASP A 36 2.45 -5.70 -2.10
N PHE A 37 2.21 -4.63 -1.33
CA PHE A 37 3.27 -3.70 -0.90
C PHE A 37 4.37 -4.41 -0.11
N TYR A 38 4.01 -5.25 0.87
CA TYR A 38 4.99 -6.03 1.64
C TYR A 38 5.85 -6.92 0.72
N ASN A 39 5.19 -7.69 -0.15
CA ASN A 39 5.86 -8.64 -1.04
C ASN A 39 6.82 -7.94 -2.02
N LEU A 40 6.52 -6.71 -2.43
CA LEU A 40 7.36 -5.93 -3.33
C LEU A 40 8.48 -5.18 -2.58
N ALA A 41 8.22 -4.72 -1.36
CA ALA A 41 9.19 -3.97 -0.56
C ALA A 41 10.22 -4.86 0.13
N GLU A 42 9.84 -6.05 0.61
CA GLU A 42 10.74 -6.97 1.33
C GLU A 42 11.99 -7.32 0.50
N PRO A 43 11.88 -7.70 -0.79
CA PRO A 43 13.06 -7.97 -1.63
C PRO A 43 13.98 -6.76 -1.76
N LEU A 44 13.44 -5.55 -1.92
CA LEU A 44 14.25 -4.34 -2.04
C LEU A 44 15.12 -4.11 -0.80
N ILE A 45 14.53 -4.23 0.38
CA ILE A 45 15.25 -4.10 1.65
C ILE A 45 16.31 -5.20 1.78
N ARG A 46 15.98 -6.44 1.40
CA ARG A 46 16.93 -7.56 1.42
C ARG A 46 18.12 -7.38 0.47
N HIS A 47 17.97 -6.60 -0.60
CA HIS A 47 19.05 -6.26 -1.54
C HIS A 47 19.82 -4.99 -1.13
N GLY A 48 19.57 -4.45 0.06
CA GLY A 48 20.35 -3.35 0.62
C GLY A 48 19.76 -1.96 0.40
N ILE A 49 18.54 -1.85 -0.13
CA ILE A 49 17.85 -0.55 -0.17
C ILE A 49 17.49 -0.15 1.28
N PRO A 50 17.86 1.07 1.73
CA PRO A 50 17.51 1.54 3.06
C PRO A 50 16.00 1.56 3.30
N ILE A 51 15.56 1.09 4.48
CA ILE A 51 14.14 1.04 4.82
C ILE A 51 13.49 2.43 4.81
N GLU A 52 14.26 3.47 5.12
CA GLU A 52 13.83 4.87 5.09
C GLU A 52 13.33 5.25 3.69
N LYS A 53 14.02 4.81 2.63
CA LYS A 53 13.64 5.11 1.24
C LYS A 53 12.32 4.47 0.84
N VAL A 54 12.07 3.26 1.35
CA VAL A 54 10.78 2.57 1.17
C VAL A 54 9.67 3.28 1.95
N ARG A 55 9.95 3.78 3.14
CA ARG A 55 8.98 4.53 3.97
C ARG A 55 8.65 5.92 3.41
N GLU A 56 9.59 6.52 2.69
CA GLU A 56 9.46 7.83 2.03
C GLU A 56 8.63 7.77 0.74
N LEU A 57 8.26 6.58 0.25
CA LEU A 57 7.42 6.46 -0.95
C LEU A 57 6.05 7.13 -0.74
N ASP A 58 5.64 7.99 -1.66
CA ASP A 58 4.36 8.72 -1.59
C ASP A 58 3.13 7.78 -1.48
N ILE A 59 3.26 6.54 -1.95
CA ILE A 59 2.21 5.53 -1.80
C ILE A 59 1.94 5.15 -0.34
N VAL A 60 2.94 5.22 0.56
CA VAL A 60 2.84 4.81 1.97
C VAL A 60 1.68 5.51 2.69
N PRO A 61 1.60 6.87 2.72
CA PRO A 61 0.47 7.54 3.33
C PRO A 61 -0.85 7.30 2.60
N GLU A 62 -0.87 7.09 1.27
CA GLU A 62 -2.11 6.80 0.54
C GLU A 62 -2.69 5.43 0.93
N LEU A 63 -1.85 4.39 1.11
CA LEU A 63 -2.30 3.07 1.57
C LEU A 63 -3.05 3.13 2.91
N MET A 64 -2.68 4.06 3.79
CA MET A 64 -3.32 4.27 5.09
C MET A 64 -4.74 4.84 4.95
N ARG A 65 -5.00 5.56 3.86
CA ARG A 65 -6.22 6.34 3.62
C ARG A 65 -7.14 5.72 2.58
N LEU A 66 -6.72 4.68 1.87
CA LEU A 66 -7.54 4.01 0.86
C LEU A 66 -8.89 3.52 1.39
N LYS A 67 -8.97 3.15 2.67
CA LYS A 67 -10.23 2.77 3.32
C LYS A 67 -11.29 3.88 3.29
N GLU A 68 -10.86 5.14 3.27
CA GLU A 68 -11.71 6.35 3.20
C GLU A 68 -12.22 6.63 1.77
N ARG A 69 -11.74 5.91 0.75
CA ARG A 69 -12.10 6.13 -0.66
C ARG A 69 -13.28 5.26 -1.08
N GLU A 70 -14.15 5.79 -1.93
CA GLU A 70 -15.31 5.04 -2.42
C GLU A 70 -14.94 4.04 -3.51
N GLY A 71 -15.52 2.85 -3.43
CA GLY A 71 -15.33 1.78 -4.43
C GLY A 71 -13.90 1.22 -4.48
N ILE A 72 -13.64 0.45 -5.55
CA ILE A 72 -12.40 -0.30 -5.75
C ILE A 72 -11.42 0.44 -6.67
N LYS A 73 -11.93 1.28 -7.56
CA LYS A 73 -11.12 2.02 -8.55
C LYS A 73 -9.94 2.78 -7.92
N PRO A 74 -10.07 3.50 -6.79
CA PRO A 74 -8.93 4.16 -6.15
C PRO A 74 -7.85 3.19 -5.69
N ILE A 75 -8.24 1.97 -5.28
CA ILE A 75 -7.30 0.92 -4.86
C ILE A 75 -6.53 0.39 -6.08
N GLU A 76 -7.21 0.21 -7.22
CA GLU A 76 -6.56 -0.20 -8.47
C GLU A 76 -5.57 0.84 -8.98
N GLU A 77 -5.95 2.12 -8.95
CA GLU A 77 -5.08 3.25 -9.31
C GLU A 77 -3.86 3.32 -8.38
N ALA A 78 -4.08 3.22 -7.07
CA ALA A 78 -3.00 3.17 -6.08
C ALA A 78 -2.08 1.97 -6.30
N ARG A 79 -2.60 0.80 -6.70
CA ARG A 79 -1.80 -0.38 -7.01
C ARG A 79 -0.89 -0.17 -8.22
N ILE A 80 -1.35 0.53 -9.25
CA ILE A 80 -0.54 0.87 -10.43
C ILE A 80 0.59 1.82 -10.02
N GLU A 81 0.26 2.87 -9.27
CA GLU A 81 1.25 3.86 -8.83
C GLU A 81 2.26 3.27 -7.85
N MET A 82 1.81 2.41 -6.93
CA MET A 82 2.68 1.64 -6.02
C MET A 82 3.76 0.89 -6.78
N LYS A 83 3.37 0.11 -7.79
CA LYS A 83 4.32 -0.66 -8.61
C LYS A 83 5.30 0.25 -9.31
N ARG A 84 4.82 1.35 -9.88
CA ARG A 84 5.66 2.35 -10.55
C ARG A 84 6.71 2.96 -9.61
N GLN A 85 6.32 3.32 -8.39
CA GLN A 85 7.23 3.90 -7.40
C GLN A 85 8.28 2.89 -6.94
N ILE A 86 7.87 1.65 -6.66
CA ILE A 86 8.78 0.57 -6.28
C ILE A 86 9.75 0.25 -7.41
N GLU A 87 9.28 0.14 -8.66
CA GLU A 87 10.14 -0.08 -9.82
C GLU A 87 11.15 1.06 -10.03
N ARG A 88 10.73 2.31 -9.80
CA ARG A 88 11.63 3.47 -9.87
C ARG A 88 12.71 3.37 -8.80
N LEU A 89 12.33 3.08 -7.56
CA LEU A 89 13.27 2.92 -6.45
C LEU A 89 14.24 1.75 -6.71
N ALA A 90 13.73 0.62 -7.21
CA ALA A 90 14.56 -0.54 -7.57
C ALA A 90 15.63 -0.17 -8.62
N LYS A 91 15.24 0.59 -9.65
CA LYS A 91 16.16 1.08 -10.70
C LYS A 91 17.23 2.03 -10.16
N GLU A 92 16.88 2.92 -9.24
CA GLU A 92 17.81 3.87 -8.62
C GLU A 92 18.95 3.15 -7.87
N TYR A 93 18.64 2.00 -7.27
CA TYR A 93 19.59 1.18 -6.52
C TYR A 93 20.16 0.00 -7.34
N GLU A 94 19.91 -0.05 -8.65
CA GLU A 94 20.34 -1.14 -9.55
C GLU A 94 19.90 -2.55 -9.08
N VAL A 95 18.78 -2.62 -8.34
CA VAL A 95 18.18 -3.87 -7.87
C VAL A 95 17.12 -4.31 -8.88
N ALA A 96 17.21 -5.52 -9.41
CA ALA A 96 16.16 -6.07 -10.26
C ALA A 96 14.94 -6.45 -9.40
N PRO A 97 13.75 -5.82 -9.59
CA PRO A 97 12.52 -6.34 -9.01
C PRO A 97 12.21 -7.67 -9.71
N ARG A 98 12.12 -8.77 -8.95
CA ARG A 98 11.74 -10.09 -9.49
C ARG A 98 10.25 -10.15 -9.81
#